data_AF-A0A177KNX9-F1
#
_entry.id   AF-A0A177KNX9-F1
#
_cell.length_a   1.000
_cell.length_b   1.000
_cell.length_c   1.000
_cell.angle_alpha   90.00
_cell.angle_beta   90.00
_cell.angle_gamma   90.00
#
_symmetry.space_group_name_H-M   'P 1'
#
loop_
_entity.id
_entity.type
_entity.pdbx_description
1 polymer ?
#
loop_
_entity_poly.entity_id
_entity_poly.type
_entity_poly.pdbx_seq_one_letter_code
_entity_poly.pdbx_strand_id
1 'polypeptide(L)'
;MKYEKIKFAVLVLLVLISLAFTWGIWNYKPSYETIKDSSNTIVTEVDIGQQRKISTLLKPSKIVTHLQDQHYGTVAEEELTWFMEEMASWTFYEPENISSLLNEQEFNELLTGDSHVELFFSGSIPFNTIKNLLAFNQSDVPSAVFDRMVIKEEEQSNSASVYFVSVQERLVFKSRIESASLAEFNMRYLVQSDHLEPYIAHQIPNGPLLFVRKEAPVLYRPQYLPEQIEAETFKKALFNDPSYVKRGTSLGSDEYTDGSSLMRVNHSTGVITYLNLANEIGQKMALDTLIDKSISFVNDHNGWVDEYRLFSTTPGSSFISYRLFLDDYPVFNEEGMAEISQTWGRERIYQYNRPSFILQLDSPLPETEAPIELESGEEAISKVLSQEIDVSLLTDMQVGYEMTVERESPKILALEPSWYYKYNGTWQRLVTGGGGAADGLE
;
A
#
# COMPACT_ATOMS: atom_id res chain seq x y z
N MET A 1 -50.50 -13.47 -80.14
CA MET A 1 -49.24 -14.24 -79.95
C MET A 1 -47.97 -13.43 -79.65
N LYS A 2 -47.85 -12.12 -79.96
CA LYS A 2 -46.64 -11.33 -79.60
C LYS A 2 -46.64 -10.82 -78.16
N TYR A 3 -47.81 -10.49 -77.61
CA TYR A 3 -47.92 -9.89 -76.27
C TYR A 3 -47.65 -10.88 -75.13
N GLU A 4 -48.11 -12.13 -75.27
CA GLU A 4 -47.84 -13.20 -74.28
C GLU A 4 -46.37 -13.61 -74.25
N LYS A 5 -45.69 -13.62 -75.40
CA LYS A 5 -44.25 -13.90 -75.46
C LYS A 5 -43.41 -12.81 -74.78
N ILE A 6 -43.85 -11.55 -74.87
CA ILE A 6 -43.21 -10.43 -74.17
C ILE A 6 -43.46 -10.53 -72.66
N LYS A 7 -44.69 -10.83 -72.23
CA LYS A 7 -44.99 -11.06 -70.80
C LYS A 7 -44.18 -12.22 -70.24
N PHE A 8 -44.07 -13.32 -70.98
CA PHE A 8 -43.26 -14.46 -70.58
C PHE A 8 -41.77 -14.11 -70.53
N ALA A 9 -41.23 -13.39 -71.52
CA ALA A 9 -39.84 -12.96 -71.52
C ALA A 9 -39.51 -12.01 -70.35
N VAL A 10 -40.42 -11.08 -70.04
CA VAL A 10 -40.29 -10.17 -68.89
C VAL A 10 -40.36 -10.94 -67.57
N LEU A 11 -41.26 -11.93 -67.47
CA LEU A 11 -41.37 -12.77 -66.28
C LEU A 11 -40.09 -13.59 -66.06
N VAL A 12 -39.56 -14.23 -67.11
CA VAL A 12 -38.30 -15.00 -67.02
C VAL A 12 -37.14 -14.10 -66.63
N LEU A 13 -37.06 -12.89 -67.20
CA LEU A 13 -36.04 -11.91 -66.83
C LEU A 13 -36.13 -11.52 -65.35
N LEU A 14 -37.35 -11.26 -64.85
CA LEU A 14 -37.59 -10.94 -63.44
C LEU A 14 -37.19 -12.08 -62.49
N VAL A 15 -37.48 -13.33 -62.88
CA VAL A 15 -37.07 -14.51 -62.11
C VAL A 15 -35.56 -14.65 -62.08
N LEU A 16 -34.87 -14.43 -63.21
CA LEU A 16 -33.41 -14.47 -63.26
C LEU A 16 -32.76 -13.35 -62.43
N ILE A 17 -33.32 -12.14 -62.46
CA ILE A 17 -32.87 -11.01 -61.63
C ILE A 17 -33.11 -11.33 -60.15
N SER A 18 -34.25 -11.91 -59.78
CA SER A 18 -34.53 -12.33 -58.40
C SER A 18 -33.52 -13.38 -57.94
N LEU A 19 -33.23 -14.39 -58.75
CA LEU A 19 -32.24 -15.41 -58.43
C LEU A 19 -30.83 -14.84 -58.30
N ALA A 20 -30.45 -13.87 -59.15
CA ALA A 20 -29.18 -13.17 -59.07
C ALA A 20 -29.07 -12.33 -57.78
N PHE A 21 -30.14 -11.63 -57.38
CA PHE A 21 -30.18 -10.91 -56.11
C PHE A 21 -30.16 -11.85 -54.91
N THR A 22 -30.91 -12.97 -54.95
CA THR A 22 -30.89 -13.97 -53.88
C THR A 22 -29.51 -14.60 -53.73
N TRP A 23 -28.84 -14.95 -54.83
CA TRP A 23 -27.46 -15.43 -54.81
C TRP A 23 -26.50 -14.35 -54.31
N GLY A 24 -26.71 -13.10 -54.71
CA GLY A 24 -25.98 -11.94 -54.22
C GLY A 24 -26.08 -11.80 -52.70
N ILE A 25 -27.27 -11.93 -52.11
CA ILE A 25 -27.47 -11.86 -50.66
C ILE A 25 -26.85 -13.06 -49.94
N TRP A 26 -26.93 -14.27 -50.51
CA TRP A 26 -26.33 -15.47 -49.92
C TRP A 26 -24.79 -15.44 -49.94
N ASN A 27 -24.20 -14.83 -50.96
CA ASN A 27 -22.74 -14.65 -51.07
C ASN A 27 -22.26 -13.29 -50.54
N TYR A 28 -23.18 -12.41 -50.11
CA TYR A 28 -22.83 -11.17 -49.45
C TYR A 28 -22.40 -11.50 -48.03
N LYS A 29 -21.09 -11.73 -47.86
CA LYS A 29 -20.45 -11.48 -46.58
C LYS A 29 -20.30 -9.97 -46.47
N PRO A 30 -21.00 -9.29 -45.54
CA PRO A 30 -20.63 -7.93 -45.23
C PRO A 30 -19.16 -8.01 -44.81
N SER A 31 -18.27 -7.22 -45.42
CA SER A 31 -17.14 -6.75 -44.62
C SER A 31 -17.78 -5.89 -43.55
N TYR A 32 -18.17 -6.51 -42.45
CA TYR A 32 -18.02 -5.82 -41.20
C TYR A 32 -16.52 -5.50 -41.17
N GLU A 33 -16.15 -4.30 -41.63
CA GLU A 33 -15.30 -3.53 -40.74
C GLU A 33 -16.01 -3.67 -39.42
N THR A 34 -15.45 -4.53 -38.57
CA THR A 34 -15.77 -4.53 -37.16
C THR A 34 -15.87 -3.03 -36.88
N ILE A 35 -17.04 -2.58 -36.45
CA ILE A 35 -17.04 -1.41 -35.58
C ILE A 35 -16.07 -1.88 -34.53
N LYS A 36 -14.80 -1.45 -34.67
CA LYS A 36 -13.83 -1.60 -33.62
C LYS A 36 -14.55 -0.83 -32.55
N ASP A 37 -15.17 -1.57 -31.64
CA ASP A 37 -15.47 -1.04 -30.34
C ASP A 37 -14.27 -0.17 -30.03
N SER A 38 -14.52 1.10 -29.81
CA SER A 38 -13.46 2.08 -29.54
C SER A 38 -12.75 1.76 -28.20
N SER A 39 -12.95 0.55 -27.67
CA SER A 39 -12.26 -0.13 -26.58
C SER A 39 -11.11 -1.05 -27.03
N ASN A 40 -10.84 -1.22 -28.33
CA ASN A 40 -9.71 -2.01 -28.84
C ASN A 40 -8.70 -1.13 -29.62
N THR A 41 -8.41 0.07 -29.12
CA THR A 41 -7.01 0.50 -29.13
C THR A 41 -6.27 -0.63 -28.43
N ILE A 42 -5.34 -1.27 -29.12
CA ILE A 42 -4.35 -2.13 -28.46
C ILE A 42 -3.76 -1.20 -27.40
N VAL A 43 -4.21 -1.35 -26.15
CA VAL A 43 -3.54 -0.75 -25.01
C VAL A 43 -2.16 -1.34 -25.15
N THR A 44 -1.21 -0.55 -25.64
CA THR A 44 0.20 -0.89 -25.51
C THR A 44 0.32 -1.19 -24.04
N GLU A 45 0.44 -2.46 -23.68
CA GLU A 45 0.59 -2.88 -22.30
C GLU A 45 1.82 -2.12 -21.81
N VAL A 46 1.59 -1.08 -21.01
CA VAL A 46 2.67 -0.19 -20.60
C VAL A 46 3.38 -0.93 -19.50
N ASP A 47 4.61 -1.30 -19.77
CA ASP A 47 5.40 -2.13 -18.87
C ASP A 47 6.38 -1.24 -18.10
N ILE A 48 5.97 -0.73 -16.95
CA ILE A 48 6.82 0.05 -16.04
C ILE A 48 7.65 -0.87 -15.14
N GLY A 49 7.12 -2.03 -14.79
CA GLY A 49 7.65 -2.93 -13.77
C GLY A 49 6.83 -4.22 -13.75
N GLN A 50 6.08 -4.47 -12.67
CA GLN A 50 5.28 -5.69 -12.53
C GLN A 50 3.91 -5.44 -11.92
N GLN A 51 3.05 -6.46 -11.99
CA GLN A 51 1.82 -6.52 -11.20
C GLN A 51 2.09 -7.12 -9.82
N ARG A 52 1.39 -6.65 -8.80
CA ARG A 52 1.45 -7.19 -7.44
C ARG A 52 0.07 -7.53 -6.91
N LYS A 53 0.00 -8.53 -6.05
CA LYS A 53 -1.22 -8.94 -5.34
C LYS A 53 -1.28 -8.25 -3.98
N ILE A 54 -2.47 -8.15 -3.40
CA ILE A 54 -2.63 -7.61 -2.05
C ILE A 54 -1.76 -8.36 -1.01
N SER A 55 -1.53 -9.66 -1.17
CA SER A 55 -0.71 -10.48 -0.27
C SER A 55 0.76 -10.04 -0.19
N THR A 56 1.28 -9.39 -1.22
CA THR A 56 2.67 -8.86 -1.22
C THR A 56 2.74 -7.41 -0.77
N LEU A 57 1.60 -6.68 -0.80
CA LEU A 57 1.53 -5.27 -0.48
C LEU A 57 1.05 -5.03 0.97
N LEU A 58 0.23 -5.92 1.52
CA LEU A 58 -0.29 -5.82 2.88
C LEU A 58 0.51 -6.73 3.80
N LYS A 59 1.33 -6.11 4.65
CA LYS A 59 2.05 -6.77 5.73
C LYS A 59 1.84 -5.98 7.04
N PRO A 60 1.91 -6.62 8.21
CA PRO A 60 2.05 -5.89 9.47
C PRO A 60 3.31 -5.03 9.46
N SER A 61 3.33 -3.93 10.21
CA SER A 61 4.51 -3.09 10.40
C SER A 61 5.42 -3.57 11.51
N LYS A 62 4.87 -4.22 12.54
CA LYS A 62 5.61 -4.90 13.60
C LYS A 62 4.79 -6.01 14.23
N ILE A 63 5.49 -6.95 14.86
CA ILE A 63 4.93 -7.96 15.76
C ILE A 63 5.56 -7.72 17.13
N VAL A 64 4.74 -7.75 18.19
CA VAL A 64 5.22 -7.68 19.56
C VAL A 64 4.58 -8.82 20.36
N THR A 65 5.41 -9.63 20.99
CA THR A 65 5.03 -10.58 22.02
C THR A 65 5.08 -9.88 23.37
N HIS A 66 4.03 -10.07 24.16
CA HIS A 66 3.95 -9.64 25.55
C HIS A 66 3.99 -10.87 26.46
N LEU A 67 4.93 -10.88 27.40
CA LEU A 67 5.09 -11.90 28.44
C LEU A 67 5.21 -11.20 29.79
N GLN A 68 4.08 -11.07 30.49
CA GLN A 68 3.95 -10.25 31.69
C GLN A 68 4.42 -8.81 31.40
N ASP A 69 5.43 -8.32 32.10
CA ASP A 69 6.00 -6.98 31.91
C ASP A 69 7.14 -6.95 30.85
N GLN A 70 7.41 -8.07 30.17
CA GLN A 70 8.44 -8.15 29.14
C GLN A 70 7.84 -8.10 27.75
N HIS A 71 8.48 -7.34 26.87
CA HIS A 71 8.05 -7.17 25.48
C HIS A 71 9.20 -7.52 24.55
N TYR A 72 8.90 -8.37 23.57
CA TYR A 72 9.84 -8.85 22.57
C TYR A 72 9.21 -8.64 21.21
N GLY A 73 9.91 -8.06 20.26
CA GLY A 73 9.30 -7.66 19.00
C GLY A 73 10.23 -7.75 17.82
N THR A 74 9.63 -7.67 16.65
CA THR A 74 10.34 -7.71 15.38
C THR A 74 9.61 -6.87 14.32
N VAL A 75 10.41 -6.31 13.43
CA VAL A 75 9.98 -5.69 12.17
C VAL A 75 10.61 -6.41 10.98
N ALA A 76 11.34 -7.50 11.23
CA ALA A 76 12.10 -8.22 10.21
C ALA A 76 11.17 -8.76 9.14
N GLU A 77 11.43 -8.47 7.86
CA GLU A 77 10.57 -8.88 6.76
C GLU A 77 10.37 -10.40 6.71
N GLU A 78 11.41 -11.17 7.03
CA GLU A 78 11.35 -12.63 7.10
C GLU A 78 10.35 -13.10 8.18
N GLU A 79 10.38 -12.50 9.37
CA GLU A 79 9.45 -12.82 10.46
C GLU A 79 8.02 -12.40 10.12
N LEU A 80 7.83 -11.20 9.58
CA LEU A 80 6.52 -10.69 9.17
C LEU A 80 5.90 -11.58 8.08
N THR A 81 6.72 -12.04 7.13
CA THR A 81 6.30 -12.92 6.03
C THR A 81 5.94 -14.31 6.54
N TRP A 82 6.81 -14.91 7.36
CA TRP A 82 6.54 -16.20 8.01
C TRP A 82 5.22 -16.15 8.77
N PHE A 83 4.98 -15.09 9.54
CA PHE A 83 3.75 -14.94 10.33
C PHE A 83 2.51 -14.90 9.45
N MET A 84 2.54 -14.14 8.36
CA MET A 84 1.42 -14.06 7.43
C MET A 84 1.14 -15.40 6.74
N GLU A 85 2.17 -16.16 6.38
CA GLU A 85 2.04 -17.51 5.82
C GLU A 85 1.46 -18.50 6.85
N GLU A 86 1.93 -18.42 8.09
CA GLU A 86 1.43 -19.21 9.21
C GLU A 86 -0.06 -18.92 9.45
N MET A 87 -0.46 -17.65 9.55
CA MET A 87 -1.86 -17.25 9.72
C MET A 87 -2.75 -17.68 8.55
N ALA A 88 -2.22 -17.67 7.32
CA ALA A 88 -2.98 -18.11 6.15
C ALA A 88 -3.36 -19.60 6.22
N SER A 89 -2.63 -20.41 7.02
CA SER A 89 -2.93 -21.82 7.26
C SER A 89 -4.03 -22.04 8.31
N TRP A 90 -4.35 -21.04 9.13
CA TRP A 90 -5.33 -21.16 10.20
C TRP A 90 -6.76 -21.07 9.69
N THR A 91 -7.66 -21.83 10.33
CA THR A 91 -9.10 -21.68 10.07
C THR A 91 -9.71 -20.70 11.06
N PHE A 92 -10.16 -19.55 10.57
CA PHE A 92 -10.85 -18.54 11.35
C PHE A 92 -12.36 -18.83 11.37
N TYR A 93 -12.94 -18.84 12.56
CA TYR A 93 -14.39 -18.84 12.74
C TYR A 93 -14.97 -17.45 12.49
N GLU A 94 -16.29 -17.34 12.43
CA GLU A 94 -16.96 -16.06 12.23
C GLU A 94 -16.59 -15.05 13.34
N PRO A 95 -16.08 -13.86 13.00
CA PRO A 95 -15.72 -12.86 14.01
C PRO A 95 -16.95 -12.24 14.67
N GLU A 96 -17.05 -12.37 16.00
CA GLU A 96 -18.12 -11.79 16.80
C GLU A 96 -17.74 -10.41 17.33
N ASN A 97 -18.64 -9.42 17.18
CA ASN A 97 -18.43 -8.10 17.77
C ASN A 97 -18.66 -8.14 19.29
N ILE A 98 -17.59 -7.97 20.06
CA ILE A 98 -17.62 -7.97 21.53
C ILE A 98 -17.38 -6.57 22.13
N SER A 99 -17.34 -5.53 21.30
CA SER A 99 -17.00 -4.15 21.72
C SER A 99 -17.87 -3.66 22.88
N SER A 100 -19.18 -3.96 22.86
CA SER A 100 -20.11 -3.54 23.93
C SER A 100 -19.98 -4.35 25.22
N LEU A 101 -19.25 -5.46 25.19
CA LEU A 101 -19.02 -6.31 26.35
C LEU A 101 -17.78 -5.87 27.14
N LEU A 102 -16.92 -5.03 26.55
CA LEU A 102 -15.67 -4.58 27.14
C LEU A 102 -15.85 -3.17 27.70
N ASN A 103 -15.57 -3.00 28.99
CA ASN A 103 -15.33 -1.69 29.57
C ASN A 103 -13.91 -1.19 29.27
N GLU A 104 -13.57 0.03 29.68
CA GLU A 104 -12.26 0.63 29.41
C GLU A 104 -11.08 -0.17 30.01
N GLN A 105 -11.25 -0.71 31.21
CA GLN A 105 -10.22 -1.54 31.84
C GLN A 105 -10.04 -2.85 31.05
N GLU A 106 -11.13 -3.53 30.71
CA GLU A 106 -11.08 -4.80 29.95
C GLU A 106 -10.51 -4.62 28.54
N PHE A 107 -10.80 -3.48 27.89
CA PHE A 107 -10.21 -3.11 26.61
C PHE A 107 -8.69 -2.91 26.72
N ASN A 108 -8.23 -2.23 27.77
CA ASN A 108 -6.80 -2.05 27.99
C ASN A 108 -6.12 -3.39 28.32
N GLU A 109 -6.71 -4.20 29.19
CA GLU A 109 -6.23 -5.55 29.51
C GLU A 109 -6.17 -6.48 28.28
N LEU A 110 -7.01 -6.24 27.26
CA LEU A 110 -6.89 -6.96 26.00
C LEU A 110 -5.53 -6.72 25.34
N LEU A 111 -5.05 -5.47 25.36
CA LEU A 111 -3.82 -4.98 24.72
C LEU A 111 -2.58 -5.05 25.64
N THR A 112 -2.76 -5.21 26.96
CA THR A 112 -1.68 -5.20 27.94
C THR A 112 -1.61 -6.45 28.81
N GLY A 113 -2.52 -7.40 28.63
CA GLY A 113 -2.64 -8.59 29.48
C GLY A 113 -1.53 -9.62 29.33
N ASP A 114 -1.51 -10.59 30.25
CA ASP A 114 -0.31 -11.36 30.63
C ASP A 114 0.47 -12.06 29.52
N SER A 115 -0.15 -12.74 28.56
CA SER A 115 0.61 -13.42 27.49
C SER A 115 -0.15 -13.43 26.19
N HIS A 116 0.37 -12.70 25.21
CA HIS A 116 -0.26 -12.57 23.89
C HIS A 116 0.72 -12.07 22.84
N VAL A 117 0.35 -12.25 21.58
CA VAL A 117 1.08 -11.70 20.43
C VAL A 117 0.22 -10.64 19.77
N GLU A 118 0.78 -9.46 19.53
CA GLU A 118 0.14 -8.32 18.91
C GLU A 118 0.79 -8.01 17.56
N LEU A 119 -0.03 -7.91 16.50
CA LEU A 119 0.36 -7.46 15.17
C LEU A 119 -0.16 -6.04 14.98
N PHE A 120 0.69 -5.19 14.43
CA PHE A 120 0.38 -3.80 14.15
C PHE A 120 0.33 -3.60 12.64
N PHE A 121 -0.63 -2.84 12.15
CA PHE A 121 -0.68 -2.42 10.74
C PHE A 121 -0.45 -0.91 10.64
N SER A 122 0.24 -0.46 9.59
CA SER A 122 0.53 0.97 9.38
C SER A 122 -0.72 1.83 9.21
N GLY A 123 -1.82 1.23 8.75
CA GLY A 123 -3.14 1.84 8.60
C GLY A 123 -4.26 0.82 8.82
N SER A 124 -5.51 1.28 8.75
CA SER A 124 -6.68 0.44 8.98
C SER A 124 -6.87 -0.58 7.86
N ILE A 125 -7.19 -1.81 8.22
CA ILE A 125 -7.42 -2.93 7.32
C ILE A 125 -8.89 -3.34 7.39
N PRO A 126 -9.62 -3.35 6.27
CA PRO A 126 -10.97 -3.91 6.21
C PRO A 126 -10.98 -5.43 6.33
N PHE A 127 -11.99 -5.97 7.01
CA PHE A 127 -12.25 -7.42 7.01
C PHE A 127 -12.44 -7.98 5.58
N ASN A 128 -13.09 -7.23 4.70
CA ASN A 128 -13.25 -7.60 3.29
C ASN A 128 -11.93 -7.69 2.52
N THR A 129 -10.87 -7.02 2.99
CA THR A 129 -9.52 -7.14 2.42
C THR A 129 -8.80 -8.34 3.03
N ILE A 130 -8.80 -8.47 4.36
CA ILE A 130 -8.06 -9.55 5.05
C ILE A 130 -8.64 -10.94 4.77
N LYS A 131 -9.94 -11.07 4.47
CA LYS A 131 -10.57 -12.34 4.09
C LYS A 131 -10.00 -12.96 2.81
N ASN A 132 -9.30 -12.17 1.99
CA ASN A 132 -8.61 -12.66 0.80
C ASN A 132 -7.22 -13.24 1.13
N LEU A 133 -6.74 -13.04 2.37
CA LEU A 133 -5.44 -13.49 2.88
C LEU A 133 -5.56 -14.59 3.93
N LEU A 134 -6.67 -14.63 4.67
CA LEU A 134 -6.92 -15.58 5.75
C LEU A 134 -8.09 -16.52 5.40
N ALA A 135 -8.05 -17.76 5.89
CA ALA A 135 -9.07 -18.75 5.63
C ALA A 135 -10.21 -18.67 6.68
N PHE A 136 -11.28 -17.96 6.35
CA PHE A 136 -12.51 -17.95 7.14
C PHE A 136 -13.40 -19.14 6.79
N ASN A 137 -13.97 -19.81 7.80
CA ASN A 137 -14.86 -20.96 7.62
C ASN A 137 -16.23 -20.57 7.03
N GLN A 138 -16.61 -19.30 7.16
CA GLN A 138 -17.78 -18.68 6.58
C GLN A 138 -17.36 -17.53 5.67
N SER A 139 -18.16 -17.26 4.63
CA SER A 139 -17.86 -16.18 3.67
C SER A 139 -18.19 -14.79 4.21
N ASP A 140 -19.07 -14.70 5.19
CA ASP A 140 -19.49 -13.44 5.80
C ASP A 140 -18.46 -13.00 6.83
N VAL A 141 -18.01 -11.75 6.71
CA VAL A 141 -17.11 -11.10 7.65
C VAL A 141 -17.70 -9.73 8.03
N PRO A 142 -17.36 -9.18 9.20
CA PRO A 142 -17.89 -7.88 9.61
C PRO A 142 -17.60 -6.77 8.60
N SER A 143 -18.54 -5.86 8.41
CA SER A 143 -18.31 -4.61 7.67
C SER A 143 -17.60 -3.59 8.57
N ALA A 144 -16.36 -3.92 8.99
CA ALA A 144 -15.56 -3.13 9.90
C ALA A 144 -14.09 -3.10 9.46
N VAL A 145 -13.30 -2.29 10.16
CA VAL A 145 -11.84 -2.21 10.01
C VAL A 145 -11.16 -2.46 11.34
N PHE A 146 -9.88 -2.82 11.28
CA PHE A 146 -9.00 -2.96 12.45
C PHE A 146 -7.61 -2.44 12.08
N ASP A 147 -6.80 -2.08 13.08
CA ASP A 147 -5.41 -1.69 12.92
C ASP A 147 -4.46 -2.59 13.73
N ARG A 148 -5.02 -3.48 14.57
CA ARG A 148 -4.26 -4.48 15.31
C ARG A 148 -4.93 -5.85 15.29
N MET A 149 -4.12 -6.89 15.39
CA MET A 149 -4.58 -8.25 15.70
C MET A 149 -3.89 -8.73 16.97
N VAL A 150 -4.65 -9.23 17.93
CA VAL A 150 -4.14 -9.78 19.18
C VAL A 150 -4.46 -11.27 19.22
N ILE A 151 -3.44 -12.12 19.37
CA ILE A 151 -3.58 -13.57 19.46
C ILE A 151 -3.33 -14.01 20.90
N LYS A 152 -4.29 -14.74 21.47
CA LYS A 152 -4.21 -15.34 22.82
C LYS A 152 -4.43 -16.84 22.74
N GLU A 153 -3.59 -17.60 23.42
CA GLU A 153 -3.76 -19.04 23.55
C GLU A 153 -5.09 -19.38 24.25
N GLU A 154 -5.70 -20.51 23.86
CA GLU A 154 -6.79 -21.13 24.61
C GLU A 154 -6.30 -22.39 25.34
N GLU A 155 -7.09 -22.91 26.28
CA GLU A 155 -6.75 -24.14 27.02
C GLU A 155 -6.54 -25.37 26.09
N GLN A 156 -7.12 -25.35 24.89
CA GLN A 156 -6.95 -26.41 23.91
C GLN A 156 -5.73 -26.13 23.03
N SER A 157 -4.81 -27.08 22.93
CA SER A 157 -3.50 -26.90 22.26
C SER A 157 -3.55 -26.48 20.78
N ASN A 158 -4.67 -26.71 20.11
CA ASN A 158 -4.85 -26.44 18.68
C ASN A 158 -5.93 -25.38 18.42
N SER A 159 -6.33 -24.62 19.45
CA SER A 159 -7.18 -23.45 19.29
C SER A 159 -6.58 -22.23 19.97
N ALA A 160 -6.92 -21.08 19.43
CA ALA A 160 -6.56 -19.79 20.00
C ALA A 160 -7.68 -18.79 19.71
N SER A 161 -7.65 -17.67 20.40
CA SER A 161 -8.54 -16.54 20.16
C SER A 161 -7.75 -15.43 19.47
N VAL A 162 -8.25 -14.96 18.33
CA VAL A 162 -7.75 -13.78 17.62
C VAL A 162 -8.73 -12.64 17.80
N TYR A 163 -8.24 -11.49 18.24
CA TYR A 163 -9.02 -10.27 18.40
C TYR A 163 -8.55 -9.25 17.36
N PHE A 164 -9.46 -8.86 16.47
CA PHE A 164 -9.24 -7.76 15.54
C PHE A 164 -9.68 -6.47 16.23
N VAL A 165 -8.75 -5.55 16.43
CA VAL A 165 -8.96 -4.35 17.23
C VAL A 165 -8.80 -3.11 16.35
N SER A 166 -9.77 -2.20 16.40
CA SER A 166 -9.58 -0.81 15.99
C SER A 166 -9.39 0.03 17.24
N VAL A 167 -8.15 0.46 17.49
CA VAL A 167 -7.82 1.10 18.77
C VAL A 167 -8.50 2.45 18.92
N GLN A 168 -8.50 3.27 17.86
CA GLN A 168 -9.09 4.60 17.90
C GLN A 168 -10.62 4.56 18.11
N GLU A 169 -11.32 3.64 17.44
CA GLU A 169 -12.78 3.50 17.54
C GLU A 169 -13.22 2.56 18.68
N ARG A 170 -12.26 1.98 19.41
CA ARG A 170 -12.48 0.95 20.47
C ARG A 170 -13.40 -0.19 20.01
N LEU A 171 -13.24 -0.63 18.76
CA LEU A 171 -13.98 -1.78 18.22
C LEU A 171 -13.14 -3.05 18.37
N VAL A 172 -13.78 -4.12 18.85
CA VAL A 172 -13.15 -5.43 19.04
C VAL A 172 -14.04 -6.51 18.46
N PHE A 173 -13.46 -7.30 17.54
CA PHE A 173 -14.08 -8.49 16.97
C PHE A 173 -13.26 -9.72 17.35
N LYS A 174 -13.89 -10.68 18.01
CA LYS A 174 -13.24 -11.92 18.45
C LYS A 174 -13.54 -13.04 17.47
N SER A 175 -12.49 -13.72 17.00
CA SER A 175 -12.58 -14.94 16.22
C SER A 175 -11.86 -16.05 16.97
N ARG A 176 -12.52 -17.22 17.09
CA ARG A 176 -11.79 -18.45 17.41
C ARG A 176 -10.99 -18.87 16.18
N ILE A 177 -9.82 -19.46 16.38
CA ILE A 177 -9.03 -20.09 15.32
C ILE A 177 -8.69 -21.52 15.68
N GLU A 178 -8.51 -22.35 14.66
CA GLU A 178 -8.02 -23.71 14.80
C GLU A 178 -6.95 -24.00 13.73
N SER A 179 -5.81 -24.57 14.17
CA SER A 179 -4.76 -25.07 13.28
C SER A 179 -3.89 -26.10 14.00
N ALA A 180 -3.29 -27.01 13.23
CA ALA A 180 -2.27 -27.92 13.74
C ALA A 180 -0.90 -27.24 13.94
N SER A 181 -0.67 -26.10 13.28
CA SER A 181 0.58 -25.33 13.33
C SER A 181 0.67 -24.35 14.51
N LEU A 182 -0.42 -24.19 15.28
CA LEU A 182 -0.44 -23.31 16.46
C LEU A 182 0.63 -23.67 17.50
N ALA A 183 1.01 -24.94 17.62
CA ALA A 183 2.10 -25.35 18.49
C ALA A 183 3.46 -24.76 18.06
N GLU A 184 3.71 -24.66 16.75
CA GLU A 184 4.93 -24.03 16.21
C GLU A 184 4.90 -22.52 16.41
N PHE A 185 3.76 -21.88 16.14
CA PHE A 185 3.53 -20.47 16.44
C PHE A 185 3.78 -20.14 17.92
N ASN A 186 3.18 -20.89 18.84
CA ASN A 186 3.35 -20.67 20.28
C ASN A 186 4.81 -20.92 20.71
N MET A 187 5.46 -21.94 20.17
CA MET A 187 6.88 -22.19 20.43
C MET A 187 7.74 -20.98 20.00
N ARG A 188 7.51 -20.47 18.80
CA ARG A 188 8.28 -19.37 18.20
C ARG A 188 8.05 -18.05 18.94
N TYR A 189 6.78 -17.67 19.18
CA TYR A 189 6.47 -16.34 19.67
C TYR A 189 6.17 -16.23 21.16
N LEU A 190 5.85 -17.32 21.87
CA LEU A 190 5.51 -17.26 23.30
C LEU A 190 6.53 -17.99 24.19
N VAL A 191 7.13 -19.08 23.70
CA VAL A 191 8.10 -19.87 24.48
C VAL A 191 9.54 -19.45 24.22
N GLN A 192 9.92 -19.22 22.97
CA GLN A 192 11.28 -18.88 22.53
C GLN A 192 11.39 -17.42 22.09
N SER A 193 10.57 -16.52 22.65
CA SER A 193 10.51 -15.11 22.22
C SER A 193 11.80 -14.32 22.53
N ASP A 194 12.71 -14.87 23.33
CA ASP A 194 14.00 -14.26 23.67
C ASP A 194 14.96 -14.14 22.48
N HIS A 195 14.67 -14.84 21.37
CA HIS A 195 15.35 -14.64 20.10
C HIS A 195 14.98 -13.32 19.38
N LEU A 196 13.85 -12.69 19.75
CA LEU A 196 13.41 -11.40 19.20
C LEU A 196 14.05 -10.25 19.98
N GLU A 197 13.97 -9.05 19.43
CA GLU A 197 14.54 -7.87 20.07
C GLU A 197 13.70 -7.43 21.27
N PRO A 198 14.31 -6.97 22.38
CA PRO A 198 13.56 -6.41 23.51
C PRO A 198 12.95 -5.06 23.16
N TYR A 199 11.70 -4.86 23.56
CA TYR A 199 10.95 -3.60 23.44
C TYR A 199 10.63 -3.05 24.82
N ILE A 200 10.48 -1.73 24.89
CA ILE A 200 9.92 -1.03 26.05
C ILE A 200 8.52 -0.53 25.70
N ALA A 201 7.66 -0.47 26.71
CA ALA A 201 6.32 0.08 26.60
C ALA A 201 6.26 1.46 27.26
N HIS A 202 5.64 2.41 26.58
CA HIS A 202 5.36 3.73 27.11
C HIS A 202 3.85 4.00 27.09
N GLN A 203 3.31 4.44 28.23
CA GLN A 203 1.89 4.70 28.38
C GLN A 203 1.51 6.08 27.81
N ILE A 204 0.72 6.09 26.74
CA ILE A 204 0.09 7.32 26.24
C ILE A 204 -1.08 7.70 27.16
N PRO A 205 -1.22 8.98 27.57
CA PRO A 205 -2.35 9.41 28.39
C PRO A 205 -3.70 9.09 27.75
N ASN A 206 -4.54 8.31 28.44
CA ASN A 206 -5.85 7.85 27.95
C ASN A 206 -5.79 7.10 26.59
N GLY A 207 -4.63 6.58 26.23
CA GLY A 207 -4.37 5.90 24.96
C GLY A 207 -3.73 4.50 25.16
N PRO A 208 -3.42 3.80 24.06
CA PRO A 208 -2.75 2.51 24.11
C PRO A 208 -1.28 2.65 24.55
N LEU A 209 -0.63 1.52 24.86
CA LEU A 209 0.81 1.46 24.99
C LEU A 209 1.50 1.68 23.63
N LEU A 210 2.56 2.48 23.67
CA LEU A 210 3.51 2.67 22.59
C LEU A 210 4.72 1.76 22.82
N PHE A 211 5.05 0.93 21.83
CA PHE A 211 6.19 0.02 21.91
C PHE A 211 7.34 0.48 21.00
N VAL A 212 8.51 0.67 21.60
CA VAL A 212 9.76 1.03 20.89
C VAL A 212 10.89 0.10 21.28
N ARG A 213 11.87 -0.07 20.40
CA ARG A 213 13.04 -0.92 20.66
C ARG A 213 13.81 -0.44 21.88
N LYS A 214 14.21 -1.37 22.74
CA LYS A 214 14.97 -1.03 23.94
C LYS A 214 16.41 -0.63 23.60
N GLU A 215 17.07 -1.39 22.74
CA GLU A 215 18.48 -1.21 22.41
C GLU A 215 18.66 -0.19 21.27
N ALA A 216 19.84 0.43 21.22
CA ALA A 216 20.26 1.35 20.16
C ALA A 216 20.46 0.57 18.84
N PRO A 217 19.68 0.85 17.79
CA PRO A 217 19.84 0.18 16.51
C PRO A 217 21.04 0.75 15.74
N VAL A 218 21.83 -0.14 15.13
CA VAL A 218 23.00 0.20 14.32
C VAL A 218 22.68 -0.12 12.86
N LEU A 219 22.61 0.91 12.01
CA LEU A 219 22.13 0.83 10.64
C LEU A 219 23.09 1.50 9.66
N TYR A 220 23.17 1.00 8.44
CA TYR A 220 23.98 1.59 7.38
C TYR A 220 23.24 2.75 6.69
N ARG A 221 24.00 3.62 6.02
CA ARG A 221 23.47 4.68 5.15
C ARG A 221 23.73 4.31 3.69
N PRO A 222 22.92 3.42 3.08
CA PRO A 222 23.18 2.98 1.72
C PRO A 222 22.89 4.10 0.72
N GLN A 223 23.68 4.10 -0.34
CA GLN A 223 23.54 5.02 -1.47
C GLN A 223 23.19 4.25 -2.74
N TYR A 224 22.35 4.83 -3.58
CA TYR A 224 21.85 4.20 -4.81
C TYR A 224 22.02 5.15 -5.99
N LEU A 225 22.30 4.58 -7.15
CA LEU A 225 22.21 5.26 -8.43
C LEU A 225 20.91 4.79 -9.11
N PRO A 226 19.79 5.51 -8.96
CA PRO A 226 18.50 5.06 -9.45
C PRO A 226 18.45 5.00 -10.98
N GLU A 227 17.78 3.98 -11.50
CA GLU A 227 17.42 3.87 -12.91
C GLU A 227 16.21 4.75 -13.21
N GLN A 228 16.35 5.69 -14.14
CA GLN A 228 15.27 6.60 -14.50
C GLN A 228 14.29 5.94 -15.48
N ILE A 229 13.00 6.09 -15.22
CA ILE A 229 11.92 5.69 -16.10
C ILE A 229 11.48 6.92 -16.91
N GLU A 230 11.51 6.79 -18.23
CA GLU A 230 11.16 7.88 -19.13
C GLU A 230 9.73 8.39 -18.91
N ALA A 231 9.56 9.72 -18.87
CA ALA A 231 8.26 10.38 -18.72
C ALA A 231 7.23 9.95 -19.79
N GLU A 232 7.72 9.59 -20.99
CA GLU A 232 6.90 9.07 -22.08
C GLU A 232 6.20 7.74 -21.74
N THR A 233 6.79 6.91 -20.88
CA THR A 233 6.17 5.67 -20.39
C THR A 233 4.95 6.00 -19.53
N PHE A 234 5.08 6.94 -18.59
CA PHE A 234 3.97 7.38 -17.76
C PHE A 234 2.90 8.13 -18.56
N LYS A 235 3.29 8.90 -19.57
CA LYS A 235 2.34 9.52 -20.50
C LYS A 235 1.44 8.47 -21.17
N LYS A 236 2.02 7.34 -21.59
CA LYS A 236 1.26 6.23 -22.20
C LYS A 236 0.38 5.50 -21.20
N ALA A 237 0.82 5.38 -19.94
CA ALA A 237 0.08 4.68 -18.88
C ALA A 237 -1.12 5.49 -18.36
N LEU A 238 -0.95 6.81 -18.20
CA LEU A 238 -1.86 7.62 -17.39
C LEU A 238 -2.91 8.38 -18.22
N PHE A 239 -2.61 8.70 -19.49
CA PHE A 239 -3.55 9.42 -20.35
C PHE A 239 -4.38 8.45 -21.20
N ASN A 240 -5.69 8.72 -21.31
CA ASN A 240 -6.61 7.88 -22.10
C ASN A 240 -6.21 7.79 -23.58
N ASP A 241 -5.76 8.91 -24.16
CA ASP A 241 -5.21 8.96 -25.52
C ASP A 241 -3.91 9.78 -25.53
N PRO A 242 -2.75 9.11 -25.44
CA PRO A 242 -1.44 9.76 -25.41
C PRO A 242 -1.10 10.58 -26.67
N SER A 243 -1.82 10.40 -27.78
CA SER A 243 -1.54 11.09 -29.05
C SER A 243 -1.97 12.56 -29.06
N TYR A 244 -2.96 12.93 -28.23
CA TYR A 244 -3.42 14.30 -28.07
C TYR A 244 -2.66 15.08 -26.98
N VAL A 245 -1.78 14.39 -26.25
CA VAL A 245 -1.03 14.98 -25.14
C VAL A 245 0.07 15.88 -25.67
N LYS A 246 0.02 17.15 -25.26
CA LYS A 246 1.04 18.14 -25.57
C LYS A 246 2.04 18.21 -24.43
N ARG A 247 3.32 18.36 -24.77
CA ARG A 247 4.39 18.62 -23.82
C ARG A 247 4.70 20.12 -23.78
N GLY A 248 4.85 20.65 -22.57
CA GLY A 248 5.47 21.93 -22.27
C GLY A 248 6.58 21.74 -21.24
N THR A 249 7.42 22.74 -21.10
CA THR A 249 8.43 22.78 -20.04
C THR A 249 8.24 24.08 -19.28
N SER A 250 8.13 23.97 -17.96
CA SER A 250 8.08 25.09 -17.03
C SER A 250 9.35 25.09 -16.16
N LEU A 251 9.57 26.12 -15.36
CA LEU A 251 10.79 26.23 -14.57
C LEU A 251 10.88 25.06 -13.57
N GLY A 252 11.80 24.12 -13.81
CA GLY A 252 12.05 22.96 -12.95
C GLY A 252 11.10 21.76 -13.14
N SER A 253 10.25 21.76 -14.17
CA SER A 253 9.42 20.59 -14.48
C SER A 253 9.02 20.46 -15.94
N ASP A 254 8.81 19.22 -16.40
CA ASP A 254 8.11 18.94 -17.65
C ASP A 254 6.62 18.74 -17.39
N GLU A 255 5.78 19.33 -18.24
CA GLU A 255 4.33 19.25 -18.15
C GLU A 255 3.74 18.58 -19.40
N TYR A 256 2.82 17.66 -19.19
CA TYR A 256 2.11 16.94 -20.24
C TYR A 256 0.61 17.12 -20.02
N THR A 257 -0.13 17.53 -21.04
CA THR A 257 -1.57 17.76 -20.89
C THR A 257 -2.36 17.50 -22.17
N ASP A 258 -3.56 16.96 -22.00
CA ASP A 258 -4.59 16.84 -23.05
C ASP A 258 -5.69 17.93 -22.92
N GLY A 259 -5.51 18.89 -22.01
CA GLY A 259 -6.47 19.94 -21.66
C GLY A 259 -7.45 19.58 -20.53
N SER A 260 -7.64 18.28 -20.24
CA SER A 260 -8.49 17.78 -19.15
C SER A 260 -7.70 17.14 -18.01
N SER A 261 -6.50 16.65 -18.31
CA SER A 261 -5.56 16.05 -17.38
C SER A 261 -4.18 16.70 -17.51
N LEU A 262 -3.41 16.67 -16.43
CA LEU A 262 -2.05 17.23 -16.34
C LEU A 262 -1.15 16.20 -15.68
N MET A 263 0.00 15.92 -16.28
CA MET A 263 1.10 15.19 -15.66
C MET A 263 2.30 16.13 -15.57
N ARG A 264 2.83 16.32 -14.37
CA ARG A 264 4.06 17.08 -14.13
C ARG A 264 5.16 16.13 -13.68
N VAL A 265 6.36 16.32 -14.21
CA VAL A 265 7.57 15.60 -13.80
C VAL A 265 8.52 16.61 -13.18
N ASN A 266 8.76 16.51 -11.88
CA ASN A 266 9.70 17.39 -11.17
C ASN A 266 11.14 17.00 -11.54
N HIS A 267 11.94 17.96 -12.02
CA HIS A 267 13.33 17.71 -12.43
C HIS A 267 14.30 17.45 -11.28
N SER A 268 14.04 18.00 -10.08
CA SER A 268 14.92 17.81 -8.91
C SER A 268 14.65 16.48 -8.21
N THR A 269 13.39 16.06 -8.14
CA THR A 269 13.00 14.88 -7.36
C THR A 269 12.65 13.66 -8.19
N GLY A 270 12.41 13.83 -9.50
CA GLY A 270 11.86 12.77 -10.35
C GLY A 270 10.43 12.37 -9.96
N VAL A 271 9.74 13.13 -9.10
CA VAL A 271 8.37 12.82 -8.73
C VAL A 271 7.41 13.24 -9.85
N ILE A 272 6.57 12.30 -10.24
CA ILE A 272 5.47 12.49 -11.17
C ILE A 272 4.22 12.79 -10.38
N THR A 273 3.54 13.87 -10.75
CA THR A 273 2.20 14.22 -10.27
C THR A 273 1.25 14.24 -11.45
N TYR A 274 0.33 13.29 -11.50
CA TYR A 274 -0.78 13.26 -12.45
C TYR A 274 -2.07 13.76 -11.79
N LEU A 275 -2.80 14.63 -12.48
CA LEU A 275 -4.05 15.24 -12.07
C LEU A 275 -5.08 15.10 -13.19
N ASN A 276 -6.26 14.57 -12.85
CA ASN A 276 -7.41 14.57 -13.72
C ASN A 276 -8.38 15.67 -13.28
N LEU A 277 -8.33 16.81 -13.96
CA LEU A 277 -9.08 18.02 -13.61
C LEU A 277 -10.58 17.91 -13.96
N ALA A 278 -10.97 16.90 -14.74
CA ALA A 278 -12.37 16.65 -15.07
C ALA A 278 -13.14 15.91 -13.95
N ASN A 279 -12.45 15.43 -12.91
CA ASN A 279 -13.07 14.71 -11.79
C ASN A 279 -13.33 15.60 -10.58
N GLU A 280 -14.40 15.28 -9.84
CA GLU A 280 -14.65 15.85 -8.52
C GLU A 280 -13.68 15.26 -7.47
N ILE A 281 -13.16 16.13 -6.60
CA ILE A 281 -12.20 15.76 -5.55
C ILE A 281 -12.91 15.09 -4.39
N GLY A 282 -12.33 14.01 -3.86
CA GLY A 282 -12.51 13.65 -2.45
C GLY A 282 -13.82 12.94 -2.12
N GLN A 283 -14.38 12.17 -3.05
CA GLN A 283 -15.55 11.36 -2.71
C GLN A 283 -15.13 10.17 -1.85
N LYS A 284 -15.60 10.17 -0.60
CA LYS A 284 -15.40 9.07 0.33
C LYS A 284 -15.99 7.78 -0.23
N MET A 285 -15.27 6.68 -0.08
CA MET A 285 -15.73 5.36 -0.46
C MET A 285 -15.36 4.31 0.60
N ALA A 286 -15.92 3.11 0.48
CA ALA A 286 -15.56 2.01 1.35
C ALA A 286 -14.08 1.65 1.17
N LEU A 287 -13.37 1.42 2.28
CA LEU A 287 -11.91 1.30 2.28
C LEU A 287 -11.41 0.06 1.54
N ASP A 288 -12.16 -1.04 1.58
CA ASP A 288 -11.90 -2.25 0.78
C ASP A 288 -11.96 -1.94 -0.72
N THR A 289 -13.00 -1.22 -1.15
CA THR A 289 -13.13 -0.78 -2.54
C THR A 289 -12.01 0.18 -2.95
N LEU A 290 -11.57 1.07 -2.04
CA LEU A 290 -10.45 1.98 -2.30
C LEU A 290 -9.14 1.21 -2.51
N ILE A 291 -8.85 0.22 -1.65
CA ILE A 291 -7.67 -0.64 -1.76
C ILE A 291 -7.69 -1.45 -3.07
N ASP A 292 -8.82 -2.06 -3.42
CA ASP A 292 -8.93 -2.86 -4.64
C ASP A 292 -8.72 -2.00 -5.89
N LYS A 293 -9.35 -0.82 -5.94
CA LYS A 293 -9.18 0.14 -7.02
C LYS A 293 -7.74 0.63 -7.11
N SER A 294 -7.10 0.93 -5.99
CA SER A 294 -5.76 1.49 -6.00
C SER A 294 -4.71 0.49 -6.46
N ILE A 295 -4.84 -0.79 -6.08
CA ILE A 295 -3.97 -1.87 -6.56
C ILE A 295 -4.20 -2.10 -8.05
N SER A 296 -5.46 -2.21 -8.47
CA SER A 296 -5.82 -2.43 -9.88
C SER A 296 -5.27 -1.31 -10.76
N PHE A 297 -5.43 -0.05 -10.35
CA PHE A 297 -4.94 1.10 -11.10
C PHE A 297 -3.43 1.04 -11.37
N VAL A 298 -2.62 0.63 -10.38
CA VAL A 298 -1.17 0.47 -10.57
C VAL A 298 -0.87 -0.77 -11.43
N ASN A 299 -1.60 -1.87 -11.25
CA ASN A 299 -1.44 -3.10 -12.03
C ASN A 299 -1.81 -2.93 -13.52
N ASP A 300 -2.73 -2.04 -13.86
CA ASP A 300 -3.18 -1.78 -15.24
C ASP A 300 -2.04 -1.27 -16.15
N HIS A 301 -0.93 -0.83 -15.56
CA HIS A 301 0.28 -0.39 -16.27
C HIS A 301 1.56 -0.99 -15.67
N ASN A 302 1.46 -2.18 -15.07
CA ASN A 302 2.56 -2.91 -14.41
C ASN A 302 3.40 -1.97 -13.51
N GLY A 303 2.73 -1.10 -12.77
CA GLY A 303 3.36 0.08 -12.19
C GLY A 303 4.22 -0.18 -10.95
N TRP A 304 4.24 -1.40 -10.41
CA TRP A 304 5.02 -1.69 -9.21
C TRP A 304 6.49 -1.90 -9.55
N VAL A 305 7.33 -1.09 -8.92
CA VAL A 305 8.79 -1.15 -8.95
C VAL A 305 9.27 -1.17 -7.51
N ASP A 306 10.47 -1.72 -7.22
CA ASP A 306 11.01 -1.84 -5.87
C ASP A 306 10.02 -2.45 -4.84
N GLU A 307 10.30 -2.34 -3.54
CA GLU A 307 9.49 -2.92 -2.47
C GLU A 307 8.56 -1.89 -1.82
N TYR A 308 7.32 -1.79 -2.34
CA TYR A 308 6.28 -0.96 -1.73
C TYR A 308 5.28 -1.78 -0.92
N ARG A 309 4.87 -1.23 0.23
CA ARG A 309 3.84 -1.79 1.11
C ARG A 309 2.74 -0.77 1.38
N LEU A 310 1.50 -1.25 1.54
CA LEU A 310 0.35 -0.44 1.90
C LEU A 310 0.61 0.25 3.24
N PHE A 311 0.50 1.57 3.30
CA PHE A 311 1.02 2.33 4.44
C PHE A 311 0.02 3.34 5.04
N SER A 312 -0.73 4.05 4.20
CA SER A 312 -1.78 4.97 4.66
C SER A 312 -3.14 4.52 4.16
N THR A 313 -3.93 3.99 5.09
CA THR A 313 -5.33 3.60 4.88
C THR A 313 -6.17 4.11 6.04
N THR A 314 -7.16 4.95 5.71
CA THR A 314 -8.05 5.56 6.70
C THR A 314 -9.50 5.34 6.26
N PRO A 315 -10.39 4.85 7.15
CA PRO A 315 -11.80 4.64 6.83
C PRO A 315 -12.47 5.93 6.34
N GLY A 316 -13.21 5.83 5.23
CA GLY A 316 -13.89 6.99 4.65
C GLY A 316 -12.95 8.07 4.11
N SER A 317 -11.67 7.75 3.88
CA SER A 317 -10.76 8.58 3.09
C SER A 317 -10.94 8.31 1.60
N SER A 318 -10.54 9.26 0.75
CA SER A 318 -10.31 9.04 -0.68
C SER A 318 -8.82 8.92 -1.01
N PHE A 319 -7.96 9.10 -0.01
CA PHE A 319 -6.51 9.02 -0.10
C PHE A 319 -6.03 7.66 0.38
N ILE A 320 -5.07 7.10 -0.35
CA ILE A 320 -4.38 5.85 -0.04
C ILE A 320 -2.92 5.97 -0.50
N SER A 321 -2.00 5.41 0.26
CA SER A 321 -0.59 5.39 -0.15
C SER A 321 0.12 4.08 0.16
N TYR A 322 1.14 3.84 -0.66
CA TYR A 322 2.10 2.76 -0.53
C TYR A 322 3.47 3.38 -0.34
N ARG A 323 4.20 2.89 0.65
CA ARG A 323 5.51 3.41 1.03
C ARG A 323 6.59 2.42 0.61
N LEU A 324 7.70 2.95 0.13
CA LEU A 324 8.91 2.17 -0.14
C LEU A 324 9.47 1.63 1.18
N PHE A 325 9.93 0.39 1.18
CA PHE A 325 10.65 -0.23 2.29
C PHE A 325 12.06 -0.60 1.84
N LEU A 326 13.05 -0.30 2.68
CA LEU A 326 14.37 -0.91 2.61
C LEU A 326 14.39 -1.99 3.68
N ASP A 327 14.33 -3.24 3.24
CA ASP A 327 14.18 -4.43 4.09
C ASP A 327 13.01 -4.25 5.10
N ASP A 328 13.37 -4.04 6.35
CA ASP A 328 12.45 -4.00 7.48
C ASP A 328 11.84 -2.61 7.72
N TYR A 329 12.42 -1.56 7.10
CA TYR A 329 12.18 -0.18 7.51
C TYR A 329 11.50 0.64 6.42
N PRO A 330 10.45 1.43 6.76
CA PRO A 330 9.84 2.34 5.82
C PRO A 330 10.78 3.49 5.47
N VAL A 331 10.74 3.89 4.20
CA VAL A 331 11.49 5.04 3.68
C VAL A 331 10.56 6.25 3.59
N PHE A 332 11.04 7.39 4.07
CA PHE A 332 10.35 8.66 4.13
C PHE A 332 11.05 9.71 3.28
N ASN A 333 10.24 10.59 2.71
CA ASN A 333 10.71 11.76 1.99
C ASN A 333 9.55 12.76 1.91
N GLU A 334 9.81 14.02 2.24
CA GLU A 334 8.79 15.07 2.25
C GLU A 334 8.29 15.44 0.83
N GLU A 335 9.11 15.21 -0.20
CA GLU A 335 8.79 15.54 -1.59
C GLU A 335 8.10 14.40 -2.36
N GLY A 336 7.89 13.24 -1.73
CA GLY A 336 7.19 12.09 -2.31
C GLY A 336 8.08 11.10 -3.06
N MET A 337 9.41 11.19 -2.95
CA MET A 337 10.35 10.28 -3.63
C MET A 337 10.30 8.82 -3.13
N ALA A 338 9.66 8.56 -1.99
CA ALA A 338 9.55 7.25 -1.36
C ALA A 338 8.11 6.73 -1.25
N GLU A 339 7.17 7.33 -1.98
CA GLU A 339 5.74 7.03 -1.83
C GLU A 339 5.02 6.97 -3.18
N ILE A 340 4.17 5.96 -3.36
CA ILE A 340 3.14 5.92 -4.41
C ILE A 340 1.81 6.28 -3.74
N SER A 341 1.24 7.43 -4.09
CA SER A 341 0.00 7.91 -3.47
C SER A 341 -1.10 8.20 -4.48
N GLN A 342 -2.34 7.97 -4.05
CA GLN A 342 -3.53 8.12 -4.88
C GLN A 342 -4.61 8.86 -4.12
N THR A 343 -5.26 9.81 -4.80
CA THR A 343 -6.50 10.43 -4.35
C THR A 343 -7.58 10.14 -5.38
N TRP A 344 -8.68 9.54 -4.93
CA TRP A 344 -9.76 9.12 -5.81
C TRP A 344 -10.92 10.12 -5.87
N GLY A 345 -11.48 10.28 -7.07
CA GLY A 345 -12.80 10.89 -7.27
C GLY A 345 -13.89 9.80 -7.36
N ARG A 346 -15.07 10.19 -7.86
CA ARG A 346 -16.24 9.29 -7.97
C ARG A 346 -15.98 8.03 -8.81
N GLU A 347 -15.51 8.24 -10.03
CA GLU A 347 -15.39 7.17 -11.03
C GLU A 347 -13.94 6.85 -11.37
N ARG A 348 -13.06 7.86 -11.32
CA ARG A 348 -11.68 7.79 -11.77
C ARG A 348 -10.75 8.40 -10.73
N ILE A 349 -9.46 8.06 -10.83
CA ILE A 349 -8.43 8.70 -10.02
C ILE A 349 -8.43 10.22 -10.27
N TYR A 350 -8.35 11.01 -9.20
CA TYR A 350 -8.21 12.46 -9.26
C TYR A 350 -6.73 12.84 -9.31
N GLN A 351 -5.92 12.27 -8.42
CA GLN A 351 -4.49 12.53 -8.34
C GLN A 351 -3.71 11.24 -8.15
N TYR A 352 -2.58 11.12 -8.84
CA TYR A 352 -1.61 10.04 -8.67
C TYR A 352 -0.21 10.64 -8.55
N ASN A 353 0.49 10.34 -7.46
CA ASN A 353 1.90 10.73 -7.30
C ASN A 353 2.77 9.48 -7.18
N ARG A 354 3.94 9.51 -7.81
CA ARG A 354 4.95 8.45 -7.68
C ARG A 354 6.34 8.93 -8.11
N PRO A 355 7.42 8.26 -7.70
CA PRO A 355 8.73 8.42 -8.31
C PRO A 355 8.76 7.90 -9.75
N SER A 356 9.56 8.54 -10.60
CA SER A 356 9.87 8.12 -11.96
C SER A 356 11.16 7.32 -12.07
N PHE A 357 11.54 6.59 -11.03
CA PHE A 357 12.79 5.84 -11.00
C PHE A 357 12.65 4.54 -10.21
N ILE A 358 13.64 3.67 -10.37
CA ILE A 358 13.82 2.39 -9.68
C ILE A 358 15.13 2.48 -8.90
N LEU A 359 15.11 2.21 -7.60
CA LEU A 359 16.32 2.28 -6.77
C LEU A 359 17.27 1.10 -6.97
N GLN A 360 16.73 -0.07 -7.33
CA GLN A 360 17.48 -1.33 -7.37
C GLN A 360 18.06 -1.65 -5.98
N LEU A 361 17.16 -1.88 -5.01
CA LEU A 361 17.50 -2.07 -3.59
C LEU A 361 18.51 -3.20 -3.33
N ASP A 362 18.63 -4.17 -4.25
CA ASP A 362 19.58 -5.28 -4.19
C ASP A 362 21.01 -4.91 -4.64
N SER A 363 21.21 -3.71 -5.16
CA SER A 363 22.47 -3.24 -5.76
C SER A 363 22.91 -1.86 -5.23
N PRO A 364 23.12 -1.68 -3.92
CA PRO A 364 23.63 -0.43 -3.38
C PRO A 364 25.04 -0.12 -3.89
N LEU A 365 25.39 1.16 -3.93
CA LEU A 365 26.76 1.62 -4.16
C LEU A 365 27.66 1.16 -2.99
N PRO A 366 28.97 0.97 -3.22
CA PRO A 366 29.88 0.51 -2.18
C PRO A 366 29.81 1.37 -0.93
N GLU A 367 29.52 0.75 0.22
CA GLU A 367 29.49 1.43 1.51
C GLU A 367 30.89 1.92 1.88
N THR A 368 31.05 3.23 1.96
CA THR A 368 32.31 3.87 2.39
C THR A 368 32.22 4.46 3.80
N GLU A 369 31.00 4.58 4.34
CA GLU A 369 30.72 5.19 5.63
C GLU A 369 30.58 4.12 6.72
N ALA A 370 30.92 4.48 7.96
CA ALA A 370 30.67 3.62 9.11
C ALA A 370 29.16 3.53 9.37
N PRO A 371 28.66 2.42 9.95
CA PRO A 371 27.27 2.34 10.34
C PRO A 371 26.93 3.41 11.39
N ILE A 372 25.68 3.86 11.36
CA ILE A 372 25.11 4.88 12.21
C ILE A 372 24.40 4.19 13.37
N GLU A 373 24.87 4.45 14.58
CA GLU A 373 24.16 4.07 15.81
C GLU A 373 23.13 5.14 16.14
N LEU A 374 21.85 4.78 16.12
CA LEU A 374 20.77 5.65 16.57
C LEU A 374 20.63 5.57 18.08
N GLU A 375 19.93 6.55 18.65
CA GLU A 375 19.57 6.53 20.07
C GLU A 375 18.69 5.33 20.40
N SER A 376 18.78 4.87 21.65
CA SER A 376 17.85 3.86 22.17
C SER A 376 16.40 4.38 22.11
N GLY A 377 15.42 3.47 22.10
CA GLY A 377 14.02 3.88 22.07
C GLY A 377 13.61 4.74 23.27
N GLU A 378 14.21 4.51 24.46
CA GLU A 378 13.97 5.32 25.67
C GLU A 378 14.47 6.76 25.50
N GLU A 379 15.65 6.94 24.93
CA GLU A 379 16.21 8.27 24.66
C GLU A 379 15.40 8.98 23.57
N ALA A 380 15.06 8.25 22.50
CA ALA A 380 14.31 8.78 21.38
C ALA A 380 12.90 9.23 21.80
N ILE A 381 12.17 8.40 22.56
CA ILE A 381 10.84 8.78 23.08
C ILE A 381 10.94 9.95 24.05
N SER A 382 11.95 9.98 24.94
CA SER A 382 12.18 11.10 25.85
C SER A 382 12.37 12.42 25.10
N LYS A 383 13.06 12.39 23.95
CA LYS A 383 13.18 13.57 23.08
C LYS A 383 11.88 14.00 22.44
N VAL A 384 11.07 13.05 21.94
CA VAL A 384 9.73 13.35 21.41
C VAL A 384 8.88 14.03 22.48
N LEU A 385 8.85 13.48 23.70
CA LEU A 385 8.07 14.00 24.82
C LEU A 385 8.58 15.34 25.37
N SER A 386 9.86 15.68 25.12
CA SER A 386 10.43 16.98 25.50
C SER A 386 10.01 18.13 24.57
N GLN A 387 9.43 17.81 23.41
CA GLN A 387 8.90 18.81 22.47
C GLN A 387 7.54 19.34 22.96
N GLU A 388 7.14 20.51 22.48
CA GLU A 388 5.82 21.10 22.77
C GLU A 388 4.72 20.41 21.94
N ILE A 389 4.44 19.13 22.24
CA ILE A 389 3.41 18.32 21.58
C ILE A 389 2.31 17.88 22.55
N ASP A 390 1.12 17.60 22.03
CA ASP A 390 0.09 16.90 22.78
C ASP A 390 0.36 15.38 22.73
N VAL A 391 0.86 14.81 23.83
CA VAL A 391 1.22 13.39 23.90
C VAL A 391 0.04 12.48 23.57
N SER A 392 -1.21 12.91 23.78
CA SER A 392 -2.38 12.09 23.44
C SER A 392 -2.57 11.87 21.93
N LEU A 393 -1.91 12.69 21.10
CA LEU A 393 -1.92 12.56 19.63
C LEU A 393 -0.75 11.72 19.09
N LEU A 394 0.17 11.29 19.96
CA LEU A 394 1.24 10.37 19.60
C LEU A 394 0.68 8.94 19.53
N THR A 395 0.77 8.32 18.36
CA THR A 395 0.10 7.04 18.08
C THR A 395 1.07 5.90 17.77
N ASP A 396 2.27 6.21 17.26
CA ASP A 396 3.29 5.23 16.95
C ASP A 396 4.69 5.86 16.90
N MET A 397 5.72 5.02 16.95
CA MET A 397 7.11 5.41 16.84
C MET A 397 7.94 4.21 16.36
N GLN A 398 8.79 4.43 15.37
CA GLN A 398 9.62 3.40 14.77
C GLN A 398 10.85 4.00 14.10
N VAL A 399 11.83 3.15 13.80
CA VAL A 399 12.95 3.52 12.94
C VAL A 399 12.50 3.48 11.48
N GLY A 400 13.03 4.39 10.68
CA GLY A 400 12.83 4.46 9.23
C GLY A 400 14.06 5.07 8.57
N TYR A 401 14.02 5.19 7.25
CA TYR A 401 15.05 5.90 6.49
C TYR A 401 14.50 7.20 5.93
N GLU A 402 15.29 8.26 5.92
CA GLU A 402 15.03 9.43 5.10
C GLU A 402 15.75 9.30 3.75
N MET A 403 15.00 9.38 2.66
CA MET A 403 15.56 9.47 1.33
C MET A 403 15.92 10.92 1.00
N THR A 404 17.18 11.14 0.68
CA THR A 404 17.75 12.45 0.32
C THR A 404 18.55 12.36 -0.98
N VAL A 405 18.66 13.48 -1.68
CA VAL A 405 19.56 13.63 -2.82
C VAL A 405 20.94 14.04 -2.31
N GLU A 406 21.99 13.36 -2.74
CA GLU A 406 23.36 13.70 -2.36
C GLU A 406 23.80 15.06 -2.90
N ARG A 407 24.33 15.91 -2.01
CA ARG A 407 24.68 17.31 -2.36
C ARG A 407 25.79 17.39 -3.38
N GLU A 408 26.83 16.57 -3.22
CA GLU A 408 27.99 16.55 -4.12
C GLU A 408 27.72 15.79 -5.42
N SER A 409 26.72 14.91 -5.41
CA SER A 409 26.35 14.07 -6.55
C SER A 409 24.83 13.97 -6.69
N PRO A 410 24.15 14.95 -7.32
CA PRO A 410 22.69 15.03 -7.36
C PRO A 410 21.96 13.89 -8.08
N LYS A 411 22.70 12.93 -8.64
CA LYS A 411 22.17 11.70 -9.23
C LYS A 411 22.12 10.53 -8.24
N ILE A 412 22.76 10.67 -7.09
CA ILE A 412 22.82 9.64 -6.05
C ILE A 412 21.75 9.95 -5.02
N LEU A 413 20.99 8.91 -4.66
CA LEU A 413 20.04 8.95 -3.56
C LEU A 413 20.65 8.23 -2.36
N ALA A 414 20.53 8.83 -1.18
CA ALA A 414 20.99 8.25 0.06
C ALA A 414 19.80 7.98 0.99
N LEU A 415 19.85 6.86 1.69
CA LEU A 415 18.86 6.48 2.69
C LEU A 415 19.50 6.62 4.08
N GLU A 416 19.13 7.66 4.82
CA GLU A 416 19.70 7.97 6.13
C GLU A 416 18.78 7.46 7.26
N PRO A 417 19.24 6.56 8.14
CA PRO A 417 18.43 6.01 9.20
C PRO A 417 18.05 7.11 10.23
N SER A 418 16.81 7.07 10.71
CA SER A 418 16.33 8.01 11.73
C SER A 418 15.12 7.45 12.49
N TRP A 419 14.86 8.02 13.67
CA TRP A 419 13.61 7.77 14.39
C TRP A 419 12.47 8.58 13.77
N TYR A 420 11.33 7.94 13.62
CA TYR A 420 10.08 8.56 13.17
C TYR A 420 8.99 8.34 14.20
N TYR A 421 8.17 9.35 14.43
CA TYR A 421 7.01 9.28 15.31
C TYR A 421 5.74 9.70 14.55
N LYS A 422 4.63 9.01 14.81
CA LYS A 422 3.34 9.27 14.19
C LYS A 422 2.50 10.15 15.09
N TYR A 423 2.43 11.43 14.75
CA TYR A 423 1.71 12.46 15.46
C TYR A 423 0.49 12.91 14.67
N ASN A 424 -0.69 12.80 15.26
CA ASN A 424 -1.97 13.18 14.64
C ASN A 424 -2.14 12.60 13.21
N GLY A 425 -1.80 11.31 13.06
CA GLY A 425 -1.90 10.57 11.80
C GLY A 425 -0.76 10.82 10.79
N THR A 426 0.17 11.73 11.08
CA THR A 426 1.29 12.07 10.17
C THR A 426 2.62 11.60 10.76
N TRP A 427 3.47 11.00 9.94
CA TRP A 427 4.82 10.61 10.34
C TRP A 427 5.77 11.79 10.27
N GLN A 428 6.53 12.00 11.34
CA GLN A 428 7.50 13.08 11.47
C GLN A 428 8.85 12.50 11.86
N ARG A 429 9.92 13.04 11.28
CA ARG A 429 11.29 12.67 11.65
C ARG A 429 11.62 13.27 13.00
N LEU A 430 12.24 12.49 13.88
CA LEU A 430 12.87 12.99 15.08
C LEU A 430 14.20 13.65 14.71
N VAL A 431 14.22 14.98 14.68
CA VAL A 431 15.45 15.74 14.41
C VAL A 431 16.34 15.69 15.65
N THR A 432 17.37 14.84 15.60
CA THR A 432 18.41 14.81 16.63
C THR A 432 19.45 15.88 16.32
N GLY A 433 19.59 16.89 17.19
CA GLY A 433 20.50 18.02 17.03
C GLY A 433 22.01 17.72 17.08
N GLY A 434 22.46 16.58 16.56
CA GLY A 434 23.85 16.09 16.65
C GLY A 434 24.48 15.60 15.34
N GLY A 435 23.80 15.71 14.20
CA GLY A 435 24.28 15.23 12.89
C GLY A 435 24.29 16.27 11.78
N GLY A 436 24.18 17.56 12.11
CA GLY A 436 24.32 18.64 11.15
C GLY A 436 25.76 19.13 11.09
N ALA A 437 26.52 18.73 10.07
CA ALA A 437 27.56 19.61 9.58
C ALA A 437 26.91 20.98 9.31
N ALA A 438 27.55 22.02 9.83
CA ALA A 438 27.04 23.38 9.85
C ALA A 438 26.48 23.85 8.49
N ASP A 439 25.16 23.87 8.34
CA ASP A 439 24.48 24.72 7.39
C ASP A 439 23.98 25.96 8.13
N GLY A 440 24.93 26.86 8.37
CA GLY A 440 24.61 28.26 8.58
C GLY A 440 24.59 28.95 7.22
N LEU A 441 23.46 29.57 6.89
CA LEU A 441 23.28 30.70 5.96
C LEU A 441 21.89 31.26 6.31
N GLU A 442 21.71 32.45 6.90
CA GLU A 442 21.99 33.79 6.33
C GLU A 442 21.72 33.92 4.84
#